data_AF-A0AAX6ED49-F1
#
_entry.id   AF-A0AAX6ED49-F1
#
_cell.length_a   1.000
_cell.length_b   1.000
_cell.length_c   1.000
_cell.angle_alpha   90.00
_cell.angle_beta   90.00
_cell.angle_gamma   90.00
#
_symmetry.space_group_name_H-M   'P 1'
#
loop_
_entity.id
_entity.type
_entity.pdbx_description
1 polymer ?
#
loop_
_entity_poly.entity_id
_entity_poly.type
_entity_poly.pdbx_seq_one_letter_code
_entity_poly.pdbx_strand_id
1 'polypeptide(L)'
;MAEEKKKTMKIPFVITPSESQALMSELNVSSLPDLLPLLVPSAQLLSRTPISSFPVGAVGLGSSGRIYVGVNLEFPGLPLHHSVHAEQFLVTNALLHAEPSLDLIAVSDAPCGHCRQFLQELRNSSRIRILVTSYGPGSDFRPLPDFLPRPFGPPDLLKEDVPLLLEAKPEEDKDGIRVTGYGSGLEGRLREAAVRAAGRAHAPYSGCRSGFAVADGEGRVYAGAYMESAAYNPSVGPAQAAVVAYVAGGGGGWDGVVGGVLVEEEGASVEQEGTVRIFMEKVAPRAPLWVHRF
;
A
#
# COMPACT_ATOMS: atom_id res chain seq x y z
N MET A 1 -10.15 -23.86 29.15
CA MET A 1 -8.76 -23.48 29.50
C MET A 1 -7.76 -24.04 28.47
N ALA A 2 -7.98 -23.79 27.18
CA ALA A 2 -7.03 -24.09 26.10
C ALA A 2 -7.06 -22.96 25.06
N GLU A 3 -7.33 -21.74 25.52
CA GLU A 3 -7.66 -20.58 24.69
C GLU A 3 -6.82 -19.35 25.07
N GLU A 4 -5.86 -19.51 25.99
CA GLU A 4 -4.99 -18.43 26.45
C GLU A 4 -3.57 -18.62 25.93
N LYS A 5 -3.15 -17.62 25.13
CA LYS A 5 -1.81 -17.37 24.56
C LYS A 5 -1.52 -18.01 23.20
N LYS A 6 -2.25 -17.61 22.16
CA LYS A 6 -1.57 -17.33 20.88
C LYS A 6 -0.60 -16.19 21.15
N LYS A 7 0.66 -16.54 21.42
CA LYS A 7 1.73 -15.59 21.70
C LYS A 7 1.86 -14.69 20.47
N THR A 8 1.37 -13.46 20.56
CA THR A 8 1.48 -12.49 19.47
C THR A 8 2.95 -12.15 19.28
N MET A 9 3.47 -12.46 18.11
CA MET A 9 4.87 -12.25 17.74
C MET A 9 5.02 -10.92 17.02
N LYS A 10 6.12 -10.21 17.26
CA LYS A 10 6.49 -9.04 16.46
C LYS A 10 6.93 -9.51 15.07
N ILE A 11 6.23 -9.09 14.03
CA ILE A 11 6.54 -9.43 12.64
C ILE A 11 6.99 -8.18 11.86
N PRO A 12 7.92 -8.31 10.90
CA PRO A 12 8.24 -7.23 9.98
C PRO A 12 7.14 -7.06 8.93
N PHE A 13 7.15 -5.94 8.21
CA PHE A 13 6.20 -5.71 7.12
C PHE A 13 6.48 -6.53 5.86
N VAL A 14 7.69 -7.06 5.73
CA VAL A 14 8.09 -8.00 4.67
C VAL A 14 8.84 -9.14 5.31
N ILE A 15 8.42 -10.37 5.01
CA ILE A 15 9.04 -11.60 5.50
C ILE A 15 9.59 -12.33 4.28
N THR A 16 10.89 -12.60 4.30
CA THR A 16 11.61 -13.34 3.25
C THR A 16 11.23 -14.82 3.24
N PRO A 17 11.53 -15.56 2.15
CA PRO A 17 11.32 -17.01 2.12
C PRO A 17 12.06 -17.75 3.25
N SER A 18 13.29 -17.32 3.59
CA SER A 18 14.07 -17.90 4.69
C SER A 18 13.45 -17.64 6.06
N GLU A 19 12.96 -16.42 6.32
CA GLU A 19 12.26 -16.10 7.56
C GLU A 19 10.93 -16.86 7.64
N SER A 20 10.23 -17.01 6.52
CA SER A 20 9.00 -17.79 6.45
C SER A 20 9.23 -19.26 6.84
N GLN A 21 10.33 -19.87 6.38
CA GLN A 21 10.72 -21.24 6.78
C GLN A 21 10.98 -21.36 8.29
N ALA A 22 11.66 -20.38 8.88
CA ALA A 22 11.89 -20.35 10.33
C ALA A 22 10.57 -20.25 11.11
N LEU A 23 9.66 -19.38 10.67
CA LEU A 23 8.33 -19.22 11.27
C LEU A 23 7.47 -20.48 11.13
N MET A 24 7.53 -21.16 9.99
CA MET A 24 6.84 -22.43 9.79
C MET A 24 7.32 -23.51 10.77
N SER A 25 8.63 -23.57 11.01
CA SER A 25 9.21 -24.49 12.00
C SER A 25 8.82 -24.10 13.44
N GLU A 26 8.80 -22.82 13.79
CA GLU A 26 8.42 -22.34 15.13
C GLU A 26 6.94 -22.61 15.44
N LEU A 27 6.08 -22.39 14.44
CA LEU A 27 4.63 -22.54 14.57
C LEU A 27 4.12 -23.95 14.22
N ASN A 28 5.03 -24.87 13.87
CA ASN A 28 4.75 -26.25 13.50
C ASN A 28 3.70 -26.38 12.37
N VAL A 29 3.87 -25.60 11.30
CA VAL A 29 3.05 -25.65 10.08
C VAL A 29 3.86 -26.10 8.87
N SER A 30 3.21 -26.81 7.95
CA SER A 30 3.89 -27.48 6.83
C SER A 30 3.84 -26.73 5.50
N SER A 31 3.00 -25.69 5.39
CA SER A 31 2.86 -24.91 4.16
C SER A 31 2.73 -23.40 4.41
N LEU A 32 3.08 -22.58 3.41
CA LEU A 32 2.85 -21.12 3.45
C LEU A 32 1.35 -20.78 3.59
N PRO A 33 0.41 -21.41 2.85
CA PRO A 33 -1.03 -21.24 3.07
C PRO A 33 -1.46 -21.38 4.54
N ASP A 34 -0.90 -22.35 5.27
CA ASP A 34 -1.20 -22.56 6.69
C ASP A 34 -0.56 -21.50 7.59
N LEU A 35 0.59 -20.93 7.19
CA LEU A 35 1.28 -19.89 7.91
C LEU A 35 0.54 -18.54 7.86
N LEU A 36 0.08 -18.10 6.68
CA LEU A 36 -0.54 -16.78 6.46
C LEU A 36 -1.60 -16.40 7.52
N PRO A 37 -2.66 -17.19 7.79
CA PRO A 37 -3.69 -16.84 8.76
C PRO A 37 -3.17 -16.78 10.22
N LEU A 38 -2.06 -17.47 10.53
CA LEU A 38 -1.44 -17.39 11.85
C LEU A 38 -0.73 -16.06 12.10
N LEU A 39 -0.32 -15.37 11.04
CA LEU A 39 0.35 -14.05 11.11
C LEU A 39 -0.64 -12.88 11.20
N VAL A 40 -1.91 -13.08 10.82
CA VAL A 40 -2.94 -12.02 10.81
C VAL A 40 -3.13 -11.34 12.17
N PRO A 41 -3.21 -12.05 13.32
CA PRO A 41 -3.32 -11.38 14.62
C PRO A 41 -2.11 -10.50 14.96
N SER A 42 -0.91 -10.90 14.54
CA SER A 42 0.30 -10.09 14.69
C SER A 42 0.28 -8.86 13.79
N ALA A 43 -0.26 -8.97 12.58
CA ALA A 43 -0.46 -7.84 11.67
C ALA A 43 -1.44 -6.80 12.27
N GLN A 44 -2.56 -7.24 12.87
CA GLN A 44 -3.54 -6.34 13.50
C GLN A 44 -2.90 -5.41 14.54
N LEU A 45 -1.89 -5.87 15.28
CA LEU A 45 -1.16 -5.07 16.29
C LEU A 45 -0.37 -3.90 15.70
N LEU A 46 -0.12 -3.88 14.38
CA LEU A 46 0.61 -2.83 13.69
C LEU A 46 -0.31 -1.71 13.15
N SER A 47 -1.63 -1.87 13.29
CA SER A 47 -2.65 -0.93 12.79
C SER A 47 -2.63 0.41 13.54
N ARG A 48 -3.02 1.48 12.84
CA ARG A 48 -3.14 2.82 13.42
C ARG A 48 -4.57 3.33 13.24
N THR A 49 -5.43 3.01 14.21
CA THR A 49 -6.90 3.17 14.08
C THR A 49 -7.51 4.09 15.16
N PRO A 50 -7.09 5.36 15.26
CA PRO A 50 -7.60 6.29 16.26
C PRO A 50 -9.09 6.67 16.10
N ILE A 51 -9.73 6.36 14.97
CA ILE A 51 -11.13 6.71 14.71
C ILE A 51 -12.04 5.54 15.06
N SER A 52 -11.81 4.38 14.46
CA SER A 52 -12.68 3.21 14.61
C SER A 52 -12.37 2.36 15.84
N SER A 53 -11.13 2.42 16.34
CA SER A 53 -10.59 1.43 17.29
C SER A 53 -10.71 -0.02 16.77
N PHE A 54 -10.74 -0.21 15.44
CA PHE A 54 -10.95 -1.50 14.80
C PHE A 54 -9.71 -1.91 13.99
N PRO A 55 -8.78 -2.68 14.59
CA PRO A 55 -7.55 -3.08 13.93
C PRO A 55 -7.80 -4.18 12.88
N VAL A 56 -7.38 -3.93 11.64
CA VAL A 56 -7.48 -4.86 10.52
C VAL A 56 -6.08 -5.19 10.03
N GLY A 57 -5.78 -6.49 9.97
CA GLY A 57 -4.51 -7.01 9.48
C GLY A 57 -4.72 -7.83 8.22
N ALA A 58 -3.84 -7.66 7.23
CA ALA A 58 -3.79 -8.46 6.02
C ALA A 58 -2.37 -9.00 5.81
N VAL A 59 -2.25 -10.23 5.34
CA VAL A 59 -0.98 -10.91 5.08
C VAL A 59 -1.08 -11.60 3.72
N GLY A 60 -0.15 -11.31 2.82
CA GLY A 60 -0.24 -11.72 1.43
C GLY A 60 1.02 -12.43 0.95
N LEU A 61 0.86 -13.50 0.18
CA LEU A 61 1.96 -14.22 -0.44
C LEU A 61 2.19 -13.68 -1.85
N GLY A 62 3.38 -13.16 -2.09
CA GLY A 62 3.83 -12.80 -3.42
C GLY A 62 4.38 -14.00 -4.19
N SER A 63 4.33 -13.92 -5.51
CA SER A 63 4.93 -14.90 -6.43
C SER A 63 6.44 -15.13 -6.23
N SER A 64 7.16 -14.19 -5.62
CA SER A 64 8.55 -14.34 -5.23
C SER A 64 8.77 -15.25 -4.01
N GLY A 65 7.69 -15.68 -3.35
CA GLY A 65 7.72 -16.39 -2.07
C GLY A 65 7.87 -15.49 -0.85
N ARG A 66 7.96 -14.16 -1.02
CA ARG A 66 7.91 -13.20 0.09
C ARG A 66 6.49 -13.04 0.59
N ILE A 67 6.36 -12.82 1.90
CA ILE A 67 5.11 -12.44 2.54
C ILE A 67 5.10 -10.94 2.82
N TYR A 68 4.01 -10.28 2.48
CA TYR A 68 3.76 -8.86 2.70
C TYR A 68 2.67 -8.66 3.74
N VAL A 69 2.93 -7.79 4.71
CA VAL A 69 1.94 -7.41 5.72
C VAL A 69 1.31 -6.08 5.33
N GLY A 70 0.01 -5.96 5.57
CA GLY A 70 -0.71 -4.70 5.49
C GLY A 70 -1.64 -4.48 6.68
N VAL A 71 -1.86 -3.21 6.98
CA VAL A 71 -2.68 -2.76 8.12
C VAL A 71 -3.50 -1.54 7.75
N ASN A 72 -4.61 -1.33 8.45
CA ASN A 72 -5.39 -0.11 8.25
C ASN A 72 -4.77 1.09 9.00
N LEU A 73 -4.83 2.24 8.34
CA LEU A 73 -4.37 3.53 8.82
C LEU A 73 -5.50 4.55 8.73
N GLU A 74 -5.73 5.27 9.83
CA GLU A 74 -6.77 6.30 9.92
C GLU A 74 -6.16 7.62 10.38
N PHE A 75 -6.70 8.73 9.84
CA PHE A 75 -6.14 10.06 10.04
C PHE A 75 -7.20 11.01 10.62
N PRO A 76 -7.20 11.25 11.94
CA PRO A 76 -8.15 12.14 12.57
C PRO A 76 -8.13 13.55 11.97
N GLY A 77 -9.30 14.14 11.76
CA GLY A 77 -9.44 15.48 11.18
C GLY A 77 -9.33 15.54 9.65
N LEU A 78 -9.12 14.41 8.97
CA LEU A 78 -9.24 14.30 7.52
C LEU A 78 -10.56 13.62 7.12
N PRO A 79 -11.09 13.90 5.92
CA PRO A 79 -12.16 13.12 5.33
C PRO A 79 -11.79 11.62 5.25
N LEU A 80 -12.78 10.74 5.43
CA LEU A 80 -12.56 9.28 5.51
C LEU A 80 -11.89 8.66 4.27
N HIS A 81 -12.00 9.32 3.10
CA HIS A 81 -11.33 8.87 1.88
C HIS A 81 -9.80 9.03 1.92
N HIS A 82 -9.22 9.63 2.98
CA HIS A 82 -7.78 9.60 3.22
C HIS A 82 -7.29 8.34 3.93
N SER A 83 -8.18 7.57 4.56
CA SER A 83 -7.82 6.34 5.25
C SER A 83 -7.24 5.31 4.28
N VAL A 84 -6.33 4.47 4.78
CA VAL A 84 -5.75 3.34 4.03
C VAL A 84 -6.26 2.05 4.63
N HIS A 85 -6.81 1.18 3.81
CA HIS A 85 -7.28 -0.14 4.26
C HIS A 85 -6.11 -1.13 4.29
N ALA A 86 -6.23 -2.21 5.08
CA ALA A 86 -5.17 -3.20 5.22
C ALA A 86 -4.75 -3.85 3.89
N GLU A 87 -5.71 -4.08 2.99
CA GLU A 87 -5.49 -4.64 1.67
C GLU A 87 -4.81 -3.64 0.73
N GLN A 88 -5.19 -2.36 0.79
CA GLN A 88 -4.50 -1.30 0.04
C GLN A 88 -3.06 -1.12 0.54
N PHE A 89 -2.85 -1.15 1.85
CA PHE A 89 -1.51 -1.14 2.45
C PHE A 89 -0.70 -2.31 1.93
N LEU A 90 -1.24 -3.53 1.99
CA LEU A 90 -0.56 -4.76 1.58
C LEU A 90 -0.09 -4.70 0.12
N VAL A 91 -0.97 -4.29 -0.79
CA VAL A 91 -0.63 -4.15 -2.22
C VAL A 91 0.39 -3.03 -2.42
N THR A 92 0.24 -1.91 -1.72
CA THR A 92 1.21 -0.81 -1.78
C THR A 92 2.59 -1.25 -1.27
N ASN A 93 2.63 -2.01 -0.18
CA ASN A 93 3.85 -2.57 0.38
C ASN A 93 4.52 -3.56 -0.58
N ALA A 94 3.73 -4.42 -1.24
CA ALA A 94 4.21 -5.30 -2.31
C ALA A 94 4.81 -4.51 -3.48
N LEU A 95 4.13 -3.44 -3.94
CA LEU A 95 4.61 -2.55 -4.99
C LEU A 95 5.94 -1.86 -4.63
N LEU A 96 6.05 -1.34 -3.40
CA LEU A 96 7.26 -0.67 -2.91
C LEU A 96 8.50 -1.60 -2.93
N HIS A 97 8.28 -2.91 -2.83
CA HIS A 97 9.30 -3.94 -2.87
C HIS A 97 9.39 -4.66 -4.24
N ALA A 98 8.79 -4.09 -5.28
CA ALA A 98 8.79 -4.62 -6.64
C ALA A 98 8.31 -6.08 -6.73
N GLU A 99 7.29 -6.44 -5.94
CA GLU A 99 6.62 -7.72 -6.09
C GLU A 99 5.77 -7.72 -7.37
N PRO A 100 5.93 -8.69 -8.28
CA PRO A 100 5.22 -8.66 -9.55
C PRO A 100 3.76 -9.13 -9.46
N SER A 101 3.42 -9.97 -8.48
CA SER A 101 2.05 -10.44 -8.29
C SER A 101 1.81 -11.02 -6.90
N LEU A 102 0.53 -11.10 -6.50
CA LEU A 102 0.07 -11.69 -5.24
C LEU A 102 -0.86 -12.88 -5.54
N ASP A 103 -0.64 -13.99 -4.83
CA ASP A 103 -1.39 -15.24 -5.06
C ASP A 103 -2.46 -15.48 -3.97
N LEU A 104 -2.07 -15.27 -2.71
CA LEU A 104 -2.91 -15.55 -1.53
C LEU A 104 -2.96 -14.32 -0.62
N ILE A 105 -4.12 -14.04 -0.04
CA ILE A 105 -4.31 -12.99 0.96
C ILE A 105 -5.12 -13.57 2.13
N ALA A 106 -4.54 -13.58 3.34
CA ALA A 106 -5.28 -13.82 4.56
C ALA A 106 -5.56 -12.47 5.23
N VAL A 107 -6.81 -12.23 5.63
CA VAL A 107 -7.24 -10.96 6.24
C VAL A 107 -8.04 -11.20 7.51
N SER A 108 -7.97 -10.27 8.47
CA SER A 108 -8.72 -10.39 9.73
C SER A 108 -10.22 -10.46 9.47
N ASP A 109 -10.72 -9.56 8.63
CA ASP A 109 -12.14 -9.36 8.37
C ASP A 109 -12.45 -9.30 6.87
N ALA A 110 -13.72 -9.51 6.53
CA ALA A 110 -14.12 -9.59 5.14
C ALA A 110 -13.75 -8.30 4.38
N PRO A 111 -13.02 -8.39 3.25
CA PRO A 111 -12.61 -7.21 2.51
C PRO A 111 -13.85 -6.44 2.08
N CYS A 112 -13.86 -5.11 2.26
CA CYS A 112 -15.01 -4.29 1.87
C CYS A 112 -15.08 -4.15 0.33
N GLY A 113 -16.20 -3.62 -0.19
CA GLY A 113 -16.37 -3.42 -1.64
C GLY A 113 -15.25 -2.58 -2.27
N HIS A 114 -14.78 -1.55 -1.56
CA HIS A 114 -13.67 -0.70 -1.98
C HIS A 114 -12.37 -1.50 -2.18
N CYS A 115 -11.99 -2.37 -1.23
CA CYS A 115 -10.79 -3.20 -1.36
C CYS A 115 -10.94 -4.29 -2.42
N ARG A 116 -12.12 -4.92 -2.52
CA ARG A 116 -12.39 -5.91 -3.58
C ARG A 116 -12.24 -5.30 -4.97
N GLN A 117 -12.67 -4.05 -5.11
CA GLN A 117 -12.55 -3.28 -6.34
C GLN A 117 -11.11 -2.85 -6.61
N PHE A 118 -10.37 -2.39 -5.60
CA PHE A 118 -8.95 -2.05 -5.74
C PHE A 118 -8.10 -3.26 -6.16
N LEU A 119 -8.41 -4.47 -5.67
CA LEU A 119 -7.73 -5.71 -6.07
C LEU A 119 -7.97 -6.09 -7.55
N GLN A 120 -8.96 -5.49 -8.23
CA GLN A 120 -9.15 -5.68 -9.68
C GLN A 120 -8.05 -5.03 -10.51
N GLU A 121 -7.28 -4.10 -9.95
CA GLU A 121 -6.13 -3.49 -10.62
C GLU A 121 -4.95 -4.43 -10.78
N LEU A 122 -5.01 -5.62 -10.20
CA LEU A 122 -3.95 -6.64 -10.29
C LEU A 122 -4.20 -7.55 -11.50
N ARG A 123 -3.14 -7.83 -12.26
CA ARG A 123 -3.22 -8.80 -13.37
C ARG A 123 -3.71 -10.15 -12.87
N ASN A 124 -4.65 -10.75 -13.61
CA ASN A 124 -5.28 -12.02 -13.23
C ASN A 124 -5.91 -11.99 -11.82
N SER A 125 -6.51 -10.87 -11.41
CA SER A 125 -7.18 -10.69 -10.11
C SER A 125 -8.13 -11.85 -9.74
N SER A 126 -8.75 -12.51 -10.73
CA SER A 126 -9.62 -13.67 -10.56
C SER A 126 -8.93 -14.90 -9.94
N ARG A 127 -7.59 -14.99 -10.02
CA ARG A 127 -6.78 -16.06 -9.43
C ARG A 127 -6.39 -15.81 -7.98
N ILE A 128 -6.46 -14.57 -7.50
CA ILE A 128 -6.15 -14.23 -6.12
C ILE A 128 -7.14 -14.96 -5.21
N ARG A 129 -6.62 -15.68 -4.22
CA ARG A 129 -7.45 -16.36 -3.23
C ARG A 129 -7.38 -15.65 -1.89
N ILE A 130 -8.52 -15.44 -1.26
CA ILE A 130 -8.69 -14.71 -0.02
C ILE A 130 -9.24 -15.64 1.06
N LEU A 131 -8.60 -15.62 2.23
CA LEU A 131 -9.07 -16.26 3.45
C LEU A 131 -9.41 -15.17 4.48
N VAL A 132 -10.60 -15.25 5.08
CA VAL A 132 -11.07 -14.31 6.10
C VAL A 132 -11.05 -15.01 7.46
N THR A 133 -10.16 -14.61 8.35
CA THR A 133 -9.93 -15.33 9.62
C THR A 133 -11.09 -15.15 10.62
N SER A 134 -11.83 -14.04 10.57
CA SER A 134 -13.00 -13.82 11.45
C SER A 134 -14.20 -14.70 11.13
N TYR A 135 -14.22 -15.41 9.99
CA TYR A 135 -15.23 -16.45 9.71
C TYR A 135 -15.05 -17.70 10.56
N GLY A 136 -13.94 -17.80 11.30
CA GLY A 136 -13.69 -18.85 12.26
C GLY A 136 -12.83 -20.00 11.72
N PRO A 137 -12.60 -21.02 12.57
CA PRO A 137 -11.82 -22.20 12.21
C PRO A 137 -12.43 -22.96 11.03
N GLY A 138 -11.58 -23.44 10.11
CA GLY A 138 -12.02 -24.13 8.90
C GLY A 138 -12.41 -23.21 7.73
N SER A 139 -12.10 -21.92 7.83
CA SER A 139 -12.17 -21.02 6.67
C SER A 139 -11.10 -21.37 5.64
N ASP A 140 -11.50 -21.40 4.38
CA ASP A 140 -10.63 -21.72 3.24
C ASP A 140 -10.33 -20.49 2.39
N PHE A 141 -9.21 -20.56 1.66
CA PHE A 141 -8.88 -19.61 0.61
C PHE A 141 -9.86 -19.71 -0.56
N ARG A 142 -10.66 -18.67 -0.78
CA ARG A 142 -11.65 -18.59 -1.87
C ARG A 142 -11.26 -17.57 -2.92
N PRO A 143 -11.51 -17.81 -4.21
CA PRO A 143 -11.10 -16.89 -5.27
C PRO A 143 -11.84 -15.54 -5.14
N LEU A 144 -11.19 -14.44 -5.52
CA LEU A 144 -11.75 -13.08 -5.44
C LEU A 144 -13.15 -12.92 -6.08
N PRO A 145 -13.51 -13.60 -7.19
CA PRO A 145 -14.86 -13.59 -7.76
C PRO A 145 -15.98 -14.08 -6.81
N ASP A 146 -15.66 -14.87 -5.78
CA ASP A 146 -16.65 -15.26 -4.76
C ASP A 146 -17.04 -14.07 -3.87
N PHE A 147 -16.17 -13.07 -3.78
CA PHE A 147 -16.38 -11.84 -3.00
C PHE A 147 -16.89 -10.69 -3.88
N LEU A 148 -16.51 -10.65 -5.17
CA LEU A 148 -16.96 -9.65 -6.13
C LEU A 148 -17.33 -10.31 -7.46
N PRO A 149 -18.56 -10.85 -7.59
CA PRO A 149 -18.99 -11.53 -8.80
C PRO A 149 -19.25 -10.51 -9.92
N ARG A 150 -18.79 -10.84 -11.14
CA ARG A 150 -18.89 -9.99 -12.34
C ARG A 150 -18.35 -8.56 -12.07
N PRO A 151 -17.05 -8.45 -11.73
CA PRO A 151 -16.45 -7.17 -11.38
C PRO A 151 -16.40 -6.24 -12.60
N PHE A 152 -16.49 -4.95 -12.35
CA PHE A 152 -15.96 -3.93 -13.23
C PHE A 152 -14.45 -3.79 -12.98
N GLY A 153 -13.63 -3.52 -13.99
CA GLY A 153 -12.19 -3.41 -13.82
C GLY A 153 -11.41 -2.98 -15.07
N PRO A 154 -10.07 -3.13 -15.06
CA PRO A 154 -9.22 -2.72 -16.18
C PRO A 154 -9.66 -3.22 -17.56
N PRO A 155 -10.11 -4.48 -17.76
CA PRO A 155 -10.54 -4.96 -19.08
C PRO A 155 -11.74 -4.21 -19.68
N ASP A 156 -12.52 -3.49 -18.86
CA ASP A 156 -13.66 -2.70 -19.34
C ASP A 156 -13.24 -1.33 -19.91
N LEU A 157 -12.04 -0.85 -19.56
CA LEU A 157 -11.55 0.50 -19.90
C LEU A 157 -10.24 0.50 -20.69
N LEU A 158 -9.40 -0.52 -20.51
CA LEU A 158 -8.04 -0.59 -21.03
C LEU A 158 -7.89 -1.74 -22.03
N LYS A 159 -6.89 -1.61 -22.91
CA LYS A 159 -6.45 -2.70 -23.77
C LYS A 159 -5.66 -3.73 -22.96
N GLU A 160 -5.62 -4.97 -23.45
CA GLU A 160 -4.99 -6.10 -22.73
C GLU A 160 -3.49 -5.90 -22.45
N ASP A 161 -2.80 -5.17 -23.33
CA ASP A 161 -1.34 -4.94 -23.30
C ASP A 161 -0.91 -3.83 -22.32
N VAL A 162 -1.86 -3.04 -21.79
CA VAL A 162 -1.54 -2.01 -20.80
C VAL A 162 -1.07 -2.68 -19.51
N PRO A 163 0.14 -2.36 -18.99
CA PRO A 163 0.63 -2.87 -17.72
C PRO A 163 -0.31 -2.48 -16.56
N LEU A 164 -0.59 -3.43 -15.69
CA LEU A 164 -1.44 -3.26 -14.52
C LEU A 164 -0.62 -3.06 -13.24
N LEU A 165 -1.30 -2.83 -12.12
CA LEU A 165 -0.64 -2.61 -10.84
C LEU A 165 0.21 -3.84 -10.45
N LEU A 166 1.39 -3.59 -9.87
CA LEU A 166 2.49 -4.54 -9.59
C LEU A 166 3.34 -4.98 -10.79
N GLU A 167 2.84 -4.87 -12.02
CA GLU A 167 3.65 -5.24 -13.19
C GLU A 167 4.76 -4.21 -13.46
N ALA A 168 5.88 -4.70 -13.99
CA ALA A 168 6.98 -3.83 -14.38
C ALA A 168 6.54 -2.91 -15.53
N LYS A 169 6.73 -1.61 -15.36
CA LYS A 169 6.54 -0.62 -16.43
C LYS A 169 7.74 -0.63 -17.39
N PRO A 170 7.52 -0.37 -18.70
CA PRO A 170 8.59 -0.14 -19.67
C PRO A 170 9.59 0.92 -19.19
N GLU A 171 10.85 0.83 -19.61
CA GLU A 171 11.87 1.82 -19.21
C GLU A 171 11.56 3.24 -19.69
N GLU A 172 10.90 3.37 -20.85
CA GLU A 172 10.48 4.65 -21.43
C GLU A 172 9.52 5.44 -20.51
N ASP A 173 8.73 4.74 -19.68
CA ASP A 173 7.82 5.36 -18.71
C ASP A 173 8.54 5.90 -17.46
N LYS A 174 9.78 5.46 -17.20
CA LYS A 174 10.55 5.79 -15.98
C LYS A 174 11.39 7.06 -16.13
N ASP A 175 11.85 7.37 -17.35
CA ASP A 175 12.83 8.44 -17.61
C ASP A 175 12.23 9.79 -18.04
N GLY A 176 10.90 9.89 -18.08
CA GLY A 176 10.19 11.08 -18.58
C GLY A 176 10.03 12.24 -17.60
N ILE A 177 10.23 12.03 -16.29
CA ILE A 177 9.90 13.05 -15.28
C ILE A 177 11.17 13.84 -14.91
N ARG A 178 11.21 15.11 -15.31
CA ARG A 178 12.31 16.04 -14.99
C ARG A 178 11.75 17.33 -14.41
N VAL A 179 11.94 17.48 -13.11
CA VAL A 179 11.62 18.73 -12.41
C VAL A 179 12.81 19.68 -12.49
N THR A 180 12.61 20.90 -12.98
CA THR A 180 13.63 21.95 -12.98
C THR A 180 13.73 22.65 -11.61
N GLY A 181 14.94 22.93 -11.13
CA GLY A 181 15.17 23.77 -9.93
C GLY A 181 16.35 23.34 -9.05
N TYR A 182 16.85 24.24 -8.20
CA TYR A 182 18.01 24.03 -7.32
C TYR A 182 17.59 23.81 -5.86
N GLY A 183 17.01 22.66 -5.51
CA GLY A 183 16.84 22.25 -4.12
C GLY A 183 18.13 21.61 -3.60
N SER A 184 18.67 22.09 -2.48
CA SER A 184 19.80 21.45 -1.77
C SER A 184 19.34 20.91 -0.41
N GLY A 185 20.09 19.97 0.16
CA GLY A 185 19.74 19.38 1.47
C GLY A 185 18.49 18.49 1.42
N LEU A 186 17.56 18.70 2.36
CA LEU A 186 16.39 17.83 2.56
C LEU A 186 15.40 17.88 1.38
N GLU A 187 15.05 19.08 0.90
CA GLU A 187 14.13 19.27 -0.22
C GLU A 187 14.63 18.54 -1.47
N GLY A 188 15.93 18.66 -1.79
CA GLY A 188 16.55 17.99 -2.94
C GLY A 188 16.41 16.47 -2.86
N ARG A 189 16.72 15.87 -1.71
CA ARG A 189 16.60 14.41 -1.48
C ARG A 189 15.16 13.92 -1.59
N LEU A 190 14.22 14.67 -1.00
CA LEU A 190 12.79 14.36 -1.08
C LEU A 190 12.27 14.48 -2.51
N ARG A 191 12.66 15.54 -3.22
CA ARG A 191 12.29 15.76 -4.63
C ARG A 191 12.77 14.62 -5.52
N GLU A 192 14.02 14.20 -5.40
CA GLU A 192 14.54 13.05 -6.15
C GLU A 192 13.73 11.77 -5.89
N ALA A 193 13.37 11.52 -4.62
CA ALA A 193 12.55 10.38 -4.25
C ALA A 193 11.11 10.47 -4.80
N ALA A 194 10.50 11.66 -4.75
CA ALA A 194 9.17 11.93 -5.29
C ALA A 194 9.13 11.80 -6.82
N VAL A 195 10.15 12.29 -7.54
CA VAL A 195 10.30 12.10 -9.00
C VAL A 195 10.37 10.60 -9.34
N ARG A 196 11.22 9.83 -8.65
CA ARG A 196 11.31 8.37 -8.84
C ARG A 196 10.01 7.64 -8.49
N ALA A 197 9.22 8.16 -7.56
CA ALA A 197 7.91 7.61 -7.25
C ALA A 197 6.90 7.94 -8.35
N ALA A 198 6.85 9.19 -8.82
CA ALA A 198 5.97 9.61 -9.91
C ALA A 198 6.23 8.80 -11.20
N GLY A 199 7.50 8.50 -11.52
CA GLY A 199 7.87 7.67 -12.66
C GLY A 199 7.40 6.21 -12.56
N ARG A 200 6.96 5.78 -11.37
CA ARG A 200 6.39 4.44 -11.11
C ARG A 200 4.87 4.48 -10.89
N ALA A 201 4.24 5.65 -10.98
CA ALA A 201 2.80 5.80 -10.75
C ALA A 201 1.97 4.96 -11.73
N HIS A 202 0.98 4.25 -11.21
CA HIS A 202 -0.04 3.55 -12.00
C HIS A 202 -1.19 4.52 -12.25
N ALA A 203 -1.16 5.21 -13.39
CA ALA A 203 -2.20 6.17 -13.78
C ALA A 203 -2.69 5.98 -15.23
N PRO A 204 -3.17 4.79 -15.61
CA PRO A 204 -3.56 4.51 -16.99
C PRO A 204 -4.90 5.16 -17.40
N TYR A 205 -5.69 5.67 -16.46
CA TYR A 205 -7.02 6.20 -16.72
C TYR A 205 -6.98 7.71 -16.95
N SER A 206 -6.32 8.47 -16.07
CA SER A 206 -6.16 9.92 -16.25
C SER A 206 -4.88 10.33 -16.99
N GLY A 207 -3.85 9.48 -16.96
CA GLY A 207 -2.49 9.85 -17.38
C GLY A 207 -1.72 10.71 -16.38
N CYS A 208 -2.37 11.19 -15.31
CA CYS A 208 -1.81 12.16 -14.36
C CYS A 208 -0.89 11.47 -13.34
N ARG A 209 0.39 11.36 -13.69
CA ARG A 209 1.41 10.74 -12.81
C ARG A 209 1.78 11.68 -11.68
N SER A 210 1.82 11.14 -10.46
CA SER A 210 2.29 11.87 -9.30
C SER A 210 3.00 10.96 -8.28
N GLY A 211 3.86 11.58 -7.49
CA GLY A 211 4.66 10.92 -6.46
C GLY A 211 4.86 11.85 -5.28
N PHE A 212 4.89 11.27 -4.08
CA PHE A 212 5.09 12.01 -2.85
C PHE A 212 6.21 11.38 -2.03
N ALA A 213 7.02 12.20 -1.38
CA ALA A 213 8.05 11.77 -0.47
C ALA A 213 7.95 12.50 0.86
N VAL A 214 8.22 11.80 1.96
CA VAL A 214 8.33 12.34 3.32
C VAL A 214 9.65 11.94 3.95
N ALA A 215 10.12 12.74 4.90
CA ALA A 215 11.28 12.41 5.71
C ALA A 215 10.96 12.42 7.20
N ASP A 216 11.65 11.58 7.96
CA ASP A 216 11.62 11.60 9.42
C ASP A 216 12.77 12.42 10.04
N GLY A 217 12.73 12.62 11.36
CA GLY A 217 13.76 13.33 12.11
C GLY A 217 15.16 12.71 12.07
N GLU A 218 15.28 11.44 11.65
CA GLU A 218 16.56 10.76 11.41
C GLU A 218 17.07 10.98 9.98
N GLY A 219 16.29 11.67 9.14
CA GLY A 219 16.61 11.95 7.75
C GLY A 219 16.38 10.77 6.82
N ARG A 220 15.66 9.71 7.24
CA ARG A 220 15.22 8.63 6.33
C ARG A 220 14.12 9.16 5.43
N VAL A 221 14.15 8.77 4.15
CA VAL A 221 13.20 9.24 3.13
C VAL A 221 12.32 8.07 2.69
N TYR A 222 11.02 8.31 2.67
CA TYR A 222 9.99 7.36 2.26
C TYR A 222 9.19 7.98 1.13
N ALA A 223 8.89 7.21 0.08
CA ALA A 223 8.19 7.74 -1.07
C ALA A 223 7.14 6.76 -1.59
N GLY A 224 6.05 7.28 -2.12
CA GLY A 224 4.93 6.54 -2.67
C GLY A 224 4.45 7.12 -3.98
N ALA A 225 4.03 6.23 -4.88
CA ALA A 225 3.53 6.58 -6.19
C ALA A 225 2.00 6.58 -6.17
N TYR A 226 1.39 7.40 -7.02
CA TYR A 226 -0.04 7.36 -7.25
C TYR A 226 -0.47 6.02 -7.88
N MET A 227 -1.58 5.45 -7.41
CA MET A 227 -2.14 4.19 -7.91
C MET A 227 -3.62 4.37 -8.18
N GLU A 228 -3.98 4.51 -9.44
CA GLU A 228 -5.36 4.64 -9.86
C GLU A 228 -6.11 3.31 -9.81
N SER A 229 -7.43 3.40 -9.72
CA SER A 229 -8.33 2.31 -10.01
C SER A 229 -9.32 2.67 -11.10
N ALA A 230 -9.73 1.69 -11.91
CA ALA A 230 -10.80 1.80 -12.90
C ALA A 230 -12.08 2.40 -12.29
N ALA A 231 -12.37 2.11 -11.03
CA ALA A 231 -13.52 2.63 -10.31
C ALA A 231 -13.31 4.01 -9.65
N TYR A 232 -12.17 4.64 -9.90
CA TYR A 232 -11.74 5.97 -9.45
C TYR A 232 -11.61 6.13 -7.93
N ASN A 233 -12.69 6.01 -7.17
CA ASN A 233 -12.69 6.18 -5.71
C ASN A 233 -11.73 5.23 -4.97
N PRO A 234 -11.49 3.97 -5.44
CA PRO A 234 -10.49 3.09 -4.82
C PRO A 234 -9.04 3.46 -5.04
N SER A 235 -8.75 4.49 -5.84
CA SER A 235 -7.39 4.97 -6.09
C SER A 235 -6.69 5.34 -4.78
N VAL A 236 -5.40 5.01 -4.68
CA VAL A 236 -4.54 5.36 -3.54
C VAL A 236 -3.67 6.55 -3.95
N GLY A 237 -3.88 7.68 -3.26
CA GLY A 237 -3.10 8.89 -3.46
C GLY A 237 -1.60 8.71 -3.14
N PRO A 238 -0.72 9.51 -3.74
CA PRO A 238 0.72 9.37 -3.53
C PRO A 238 1.13 9.63 -2.07
N ALA A 239 0.42 10.51 -1.35
CA ALA A 239 0.66 10.76 0.07
C ALA A 239 0.33 9.54 0.95
N GLN A 240 -0.80 8.88 0.71
CA GLN A 240 -1.15 7.63 1.37
C GLN A 240 -0.10 6.56 1.11
N ALA A 241 0.34 6.41 -0.16
CA ALA A 241 1.38 5.44 -0.51
C ALA A 241 2.73 5.73 0.18
N ALA A 242 3.11 7.00 0.31
CA ALA A 242 4.33 7.38 1.02
C ALA A 242 4.23 7.12 2.52
N VAL A 243 3.04 7.29 3.11
CA VAL A 243 2.80 6.94 4.51
C VAL A 243 2.79 5.43 4.74
N VAL A 244 2.32 4.63 3.78
CA VAL A 244 2.54 3.17 3.82
C VAL A 244 4.03 2.86 3.86
N ALA A 245 4.84 3.49 3.01
CA ALA A 245 6.30 3.32 3.03
C ALA A 245 6.92 3.75 4.36
N TYR A 246 6.46 4.87 4.94
CA TYR A 246 6.88 5.36 6.25
C TYR A 246 6.60 4.35 7.35
N VAL A 247 5.37 3.84 7.44
CA VAL A 247 4.97 2.86 8.46
C VAL A 247 5.72 1.54 8.26
N ALA A 248 5.77 1.04 7.03
CA ALA A 248 6.44 -0.22 6.70
C ALA A 248 7.96 -0.17 6.97
N GLY A 249 8.58 1.00 6.76
CA GLY A 249 9.99 1.26 7.03
C GLY A 249 10.33 1.56 8.49
N GLY A 250 9.37 1.45 9.41
CA GLY A 250 9.60 1.66 10.85
C GLY A 250 9.50 3.12 11.31
N GLY A 251 8.88 3.98 10.51
CA GLY A 251 8.55 5.35 10.88
C GLY A 251 7.64 5.41 12.12
N GLY A 252 7.96 6.31 13.04
CA GLY A 252 7.26 6.46 14.33
C GLY A 252 5.92 7.20 14.22
N GLY A 253 5.65 8.09 15.17
CA GLY A 253 4.51 8.99 15.14
C GLY A 253 4.59 10.00 13.99
N TRP A 254 3.46 10.63 13.67
CA TRP A 254 3.38 11.62 12.59
C TRP A 254 4.14 12.92 12.89
N ASP A 255 4.32 13.22 14.17
CA ASP A 255 5.11 14.33 14.70
C ASP A 255 6.61 14.22 14.38
N GLY A 256 7.08 13.03 14.03
CA GLY A 256 8.44 12.77 13.57
C GLY A 256 8.69 13.14 12.11
N VAL A 257 7.67 13.50 11.33
CA VAL A 257 7.82 13.94 9.93
C VAL A 257 8.36 15.37 9.89
N VAL A 258 9.44 15.58 9.11
CA VAL A 258 10.18 16.86 9.06
C VAL A 258 10.12 17.56 7.70
N GLY A 259 9.49 16.96 6.69
CA GLY A 259 9.29 17.58 5.39
C GLY A 259 8.57 16.64 4.42
N GLY A 260 7.86 17.21 3.45
CA GLY A 260 7.18 16.49 2.39
C GLY A 260 7.37 17.16 1.03
N VAL A 261 7.53 16.37 -0.04
CA VAL A 261 7.60 16.86 -1.42
C VAL A 261 6.58 16.13 -2.28
N LEU A 262 5.72 16.89 -2.95
CA LEU A 262 4.86 16.41 -4.02
C LEU A 262 5.49 16.72 -5.38
N VAL A 263 5.44 15.74 -6.28
CA VAL A 263 5.74 15.89 -7.70
C VAL A 263 4.50 15.44 -8.47
N GLU A 264 3.97 16.30 -9.33
CA GLU A 264 2.81 16.02 -10.20
C GLU A 264 2.96 16.78 -11.53
N GLU A 265 2.13 16.44 -12.52
CA GLU A 265 2.17 17.06 -13.85
C GLU A 265 1.54 18.47 -13.85
N GLU A 266 2.13 19.41 -14.60
CA GLU A 266 1.56 20.76 -14.74
C GLU A 266 0.26 20.75 -15.58
N GLY A 267 -0.82 21.34 -15.04
CA GLY A 267 -2.11 21.39 -15.74
C GLY A 267 -2.82 20.03 -15.83
N ALA A 268 -2.48 19.09 -14.95
CA ALA A 268 -3.09 17.77 -14.87
C ALA A 268 -4.62 17.84 -14.70
N SER A 269 -5.35 16.93 -15.36
CA SER A 269 -6.79 16.79 -15.16
C SER A 269 -7.17 16.29 -13.76
N VAL A 270 -6.22 15.66 -13.07
CA VAL A 270 -6.30 15.21 -11.68
C VAL A 270 -5.10 15.75 -10.91
N GLU A 271 -5.33 16.76 -10.07
CA GLU A 271 -4.31 17.36 -9.21
C GLU A 271 -4.38 16.79 -7.78
N GLN A 272 -3.23 16.49 -7.19
CA GLN A 272 -3.10 15.97 -5.84
C GLN A 272 -2.81 17.07 -4.82
N GLU A 273 -2.24 18.22 -5.22
CA GLU A 273 -1.79 19.29 -4.32
C GLU A 273 -2.81 19.65 -3.23
N GLY A 274 -4.07 19.87 -3.61
CA GLY A 274 -5.12 20.24 -2.64
C GLY A 274 -5.31 19.20 -1.53
N THR A 275 -5.36 17.93 -1.90
CA THR A 275 -5.52 16.81 -0.94
C THR A 275 -4.26 16.61 -0.09
N VAL A 276 -3.08 16.77 -0.69
CA VAL A 276 -1.79 16.63 0.01
C VAL A 276 -1.56 17.78 1.00
N ARG A 277 -1.99 19.00 0.67
CA ARG A 277 -1.92 20.15 1.60
C ARG A 277 -2.76 19.91 2.84
N ILE A 278 -4.03 19.51 2.67
CA ILE A 278 -4.92 19.20 3.80
C ILE A 278 -4.35 18.02 4.61
N PHE A 279 -3.83 17.00 3.93
CA PHE A 279 -3.17 15.86 4.59
C PHE A 279 -2.00 16.30 5.47
N MET A 280 -1.05 17.07 4.92
CA MET A 280 0.12 17.55 5.64
C MET A 280 -0.25 18.49 6.79
N GLU A 281 -1.26 19.34 6.62
CA GLU A 281 -1.76 20.22 7.68
C GLU A 281 -2.25 19.41 8.90
N LYS A 282 -2.89 18.25 8.69
CA LYS A 282 -3.39 17.42 9.80
C LYS A 282 -2.35 16.45 10.34
N VAL A 283 -1.54 15.86 9.48
CA VAL A 283 -0.60 14.78 9.87
C VAL A 283 0.72 15.36 10.38
N ALA A 284 1.24 16.40 9.74
CA ALA A 284 2.54 16.98 10.07
C ALA A 284 2.53 18.52 9.92
N PRO A 285 1.75 19.26 10.73
CA PRO A 285 1.51 20.70 10.56
C PRO A 285 2.76 21.59 10.62
N ARG A 286 3.85 21.09 11.22
CA ARG A 286 5.12 21.81 11.33
C ARG A 286 6.11 21.48 10.21
N ALA A 287 5.84 20.44 9.43
CA ALA A 287 6.70 20.03 8.34
C ALA A 287 6.44 20.89 7.10
N PRO A 288 7.48 21.46 6.46
CA PRO A 288 7.32 22.12 5.18
C PRO A 288 6.82 21.14 4.11
N LEU A 289 5.96 21.64 3.24
CA LEU A 289 5.50 20.96 2.03
C LEU A 289 5.98 21.74 0.81
N TRP A 290 6.80 21.11 -0.02
CA TRP A 290 7.16 21.62 -1.34
C TRP A 290 6.36 20.91 -2.42
N VAL A 291 5.98 21.64 -3.45
CA VAL A 291 5.27 21.10 -4.61
C VAL A 291 6.07 21.46 -5.84
N HIS A 292 6.37 20.45 -6.65
CA HIS A 292 7.04 20.64 -7.93
C HIS A 292 6.19 20.05 -9.05
N ARG A 293 6.22 20.75 -10.18
CA ARG A 293 5.54 20.32 -11.40
C ARG A 293 6.55 20.04 -12.51
N PHE A 294 6.18 19.15 -13.42
CA PHE A 294 6.95 18.77 -14.60
C PHE A 294 6.06 18.76 -15.85
#